data_AF-A0A954HGB6-F1
#
_entry.id   AF-A0A954HGB6-F1
#
_cell.length_a   1.000
_cell.length_b   1.000
_cell.length_c   1.000
_cell.angle_alpha   90.00
_cell.angle_beta   90.00
_cell.angle_gamma   90.00
#
_symmetry.space_group_name_H-M   'P 1'
#
loop_
_entity.id
_entity.type
_entity.pdbx_description
1 polymer ?
#
loop_
_entity_poly.entity_id
_entity_poly.type
_entity_poly.pdbx_seq_one_letter_code
_entity_poly.pdbx_strand_id
1 'polypeptide(L)'
;MESSRAEQPSLQGGSGADFTELMQLILTETSGLWLDNGDGEGTMSQFTSGIKVDPLGVLQQATRSEQSGRLTKLGEQARVADLNEDMAKTSTLRLVSLTRLEREVARRIAEGKPVVESMRHMAGLYQVQYVFVFPESGEIVIGGPAEGWSYNQDGRAVGSNSGTPTLQLDDLVTVMRTFSDEGPQVFRCSIDPKPENVKALKDFATASQQRGALRPSAVRGWAKQLGEVLGNQNITVEGVPQDSRVARVIVEADYRMKLIGIGKLDGGSSIPGYFDLLAKEPQLAGGSLDALRWWMTMDYSEVLHSPDLNTFEINGPAVKCQSENEFLSDNGQRVATGKAEPINQLFASNFTNHFGELAAKDPIFADMKGIFDLALISALMHHEGVYDVVKWDGGVFAPSGEYQPLTYAAPTQCESVVNHRVYNGRDIVVQVAGGVRGDLMAVVRNEDLHKESARLTNVAENSKAPELPEGRWWWDAKQ
;
A
#
# COMPACT_ATOMS: atom_id res chain seq x y z
N MET A 1 9.09 -75.04 8.08
CA MET A 1 10.06 -74.80 7.00
C MET A 1 9.36 -73.99 5.94
N GLU A 2 10.03 -72.93 5.48
CA GLU A 2 9.48 -71.68 4.98
C GLU A 2 8.56 -71.80 3.76
N SER A 3 7.51 -70.99 3.78
CA SER A 3 6.53 -70.83 2.71
C SER A 3 6.82 -69.53 1.96
N SER A 4 6.95 -69.68 0.64
CA SER A 4 7.04 -68.63 -0.37
C SER A 4 5.93 -67.58 -0.23
N ARG A 5 6.30 -66.30 -0.14
CA ARG A 5 5.38 -65.17 -0.32
C ARG A 5 5.84 -64.26 -1.45
N ALA A 6 4.88 -64.02 -2.34
CA ALA A 6 4.94 -63.16 -3.51
C ALA A 6 5.13 -61.68 -3.13
N GLU A 7 5.82 -60.95 -4.00
CA GLU A 7 5.96 -59.50 -3.99
C GLU A 7 4.60 -58.80 -4.10
N GLN A 8 4.35 -57.84 -3.20
CA GLN A 8 3.40 -56.76 -3.40
C GLN A 8 4.22 -55.46 -3.55
N PRO A 9 4.03 -54.67 -4.61
CA PRO A 9 4.66 -53.36 -4.70
C PRO A 9 3.90 -52.38 -3.79
N SER A 10 4.60 -51.84 -2.79
CA SER A 10 4.14 -50.68 -2.03
C SER A 10 4.19 -49.44 -2.93
N LEU A 11 3.02 -48.87 -3.23
CA LEU A 11 2.87 -47.52 -3.77
C LEU A 11 3.39 -46.52 -2.74
N GLN A 12 4.65 -46.11 -2.88
CA GLN A 12 5.20 -44.95 -2.20
C GLN A 12 5.15 -43.77 -3.19
N GLY A 13 4.02 -43.06 -3.17
CA GLY A 13 3.86 -41.75 -3.79
C GLY A 13 4.38 -40.68 -2.83
N GLY A 14 5.32 -39.87 -3.30
CA GLY A 14 5.89 -38.76 -2.55
C GLY A 14 7.20 -38.33 -3.18
N SER A 15 7.14 -37.46 -4.18
CA SER A 15 8.31 -36.73 -4.66
C SER A 15 8.76 -35.78 -3.54
N GLY A 16 9.61 -36.26 -2.65
CA GLY A 16 10.31 -35.41 -1.69
C GLY A 16 11.13 -34.39 -2.46
N ALA A 17 10.88 -33.10 -2.21
CA ALA A 17 11.71 -32.03 -2.74
C ALA A 17 13.17 -32.27 -2.33
N ASP A 18 14.09 -32.18 -3.29
CA ASP A 18 15.52 -32.39 -3.06
C ASP A 18 16.13 -31.15 -2.37
N PHE A 19 16.22 -31.19 -1.04
CA PHE A 19 16.81 -30.13 -0.23
C PHE A 19 18.35 -30.04 -0.35
N THR A 20 18.97 -30.98 -1.07
CA THR A 20 20.43 -31.06 -1.22
C THR A 20 20.97 -29.90 -2.04
N GLU A 21 20.25 -29.46 -3.09
CA GLU A 21 20.62 -28.29 -3.89
C GLU A 21 20.51 -26.98 -3.09
N LEU A 22 19.50 -26.86 -2.23
CA LEU A 22 19.31 -25.68 -1.37
C LEU A 22 20.42 -25.59 -0.31
N MET A 23 20.79 -26.72 0.30
CA MET A 23 21.90 -26.79 1.26
C MET A 23 23.24 -26.48 0.60
N GLN A 24 23.49 -27.00 -0.60
CA GLN A 24 24.71 -26.65 -1.35
C GLN A 24 24.77 -25.16 -1.70
N LEU A 25 23.65 -24.55 -2.08
CA LEU A 25 23.60 -23.12 -2.39
C LEU A 25 23.92 -22.26 -1.15
N ILE A 26 23.35 -22.60 0.01
CA ILE A 26 23.65 -21.91 1.28
C ILE A 26 25.15 -22.03 1.60
N LEU A 27 25.73 -23.21 1.45
CA LEU A 27 27.16 -23.46 1.71
C LEU A 27 28.09 -22.77 0.70
N THR A 28 27.62 -22.54 -0.53
CA THR A 28 28.43 -21.93 -1.60
C THR A 28 28.35 -20.40 -1.60
N GLU A 29 27.22 -19.83 -1.20
CA GLU A 29 26.97 -18.38 -1.18
C GLU A 29 27.33 -17.72 0.18
N THR A 30 27.71 -18.50 1.19
CA THR A 30 28.20 -18.00 2.48
C THR A 30 29.72 -18.08 2.58
N SER A 31 30.45 -17.48 1.64
CA SER A 31 31.89 -17.25 1.79
C SER A 31 32.16 -15.91 2.49
N GLY A 32 32.13 -15.92 3.83
CA GLY A 32 32.54 -14.80 4.68
C GLY A 32 32.94 -15.30 6.07
N LEU A 33 34.04 -14.77 6.61
CA LEU A 33 34.57 -15.13 7.93
C LEU A 33 33.55 -14.80 9.03
N TRP A 34 32.88 -15.82 9.56
CA TRP A 34 32.18 -15.73 10.85
C TRP A 34 33.23 -15.57 11.94
N LEU A 35 33.53 -14.32 12.30
CA LEU A 35 34.15 -14.05 13.59
C LEU A 35 33.06 -14.23 14.65
N ASP A 36 33.15 -15.36 15.36
CA ASP A 36 32.46 -15.61 16.61
C ASP A 36 33.00 -14.65 17.68
N ASN A 37 32.52 -13.41 17.63
CA ASN A 37 32.64 -12.44 18.71
C ASN A 37 31.23 -11.90 18.94
N GLY A 38 30.60 -12.36 20.02
CA GLY A 38 29.24 -12.03 20.41
C GLY A 38 28.91 -10.52 20.36
N ASP A 39 27.62 -10.27 20.14
CA ASP A 39 26.92 -8.98 20.10
C ASP A 39 26.75 -8.36 18.69
N GLY A 40 25.62 -8.68 18.04
CA GLY A 40 25.15 -7.95 16.86
C GLY A 40 24.16 -8.70 15.95
N GLU A 41 23.03 -9.18 16.47
CA GLU A 41 21.91 -9.62 15.63
C GLU A 41 21.28 -8.41 14.92
N GLY A 42 21.60 -8.21 13.65
CA GLY A 42 20.94 -7.26 12.76
C GLY A 42 20.45 -7.96 11.50
N THR A 43 19.24 -8.51 11.54
CA THR A 43 18.61 -9.15 10.38
C THR A 43 18.24 -8.08 9.35
N MET A 44 18.88 -8.05 8.18
CA MET A 44 18.46 -7.21 7.06
C MET A 44 17.08 -7.68 6.56
N SER A 45 16.01 -6.97 6.91
CA SER A 45 14.68 -7.25 6.36
C SER A 45 14.62 -6.76 4.90
N GLN A 46 14.51 -7.68 3.94
CA GLN A 46 14.28 -7.31 2.54
C GLN A 46 12.85 -6.79 2.38
N PHE A 47 12.74 -5.63 1.73
CA PHE A 47 11.46 -5.07 1.34
C PHE A 47 11.07 -5.59 -0.03
N THR A 48 9.77 -5.82 -0.13
CA THR A 48 9.14 -6.57 -1.19
C THR A 48 8.65 -5.62 -2.30
N SER A 49 9.49 -4.69 -2.78
CA SER A 49 9.03 -3.60 -3.69
C SER A 49 10.08 -2.77 -4.43
N GLY A 50 11.34 -3.18 -4.45
CA GLY A 50 12.38 -2.33 -5.05
C GLY A 50 12.62 -1.01 -4.30
N ILE A 51 12.12 -0.88 -3.06
CA ILE A 51 12.48 0.14 -2.07
C ILE A 51 12.80 -0.59 -0.76
N LYS A 52 13.93 -0.32 -0.09
CA LYS A 52 14.37 -0.97 1.16
C LYS A 52 14.43 0.06 2.29
N VAL A 53 14.12 -0.35 3.52
CA VAL A 53 14.49 0.39 4.73
C VAL A 53 15.66 -0.33 5.39
N ASP A 54 16.77 0.38 5.54
CA ASP A 54 17.95 -0.15 6.23
C ASP A 54 17.73 -0.25 7.75
N PRO A 55 18.63 -0.90 8.51
CA PRO A 55 18.51 -0.97 9.97
C PRO A 55 18.53 0.39 10.69
N LEU A 56 18.92 1.48 10.00
CA LEU A 56 18.89 2.85 10.51
C LEU A 56 17.56 3.55 10.22
N GLY A 57 16.61 2.88 9.55
CA GLY A 57 15.30 3.42 9.21
C GLY A 57 15.29 4.25 7.91
N VAL A 58 16.33 4.17 7.07
CA VAL A 58 16.43 4.94 5.83
C VAL A 58 15.82 4.20 4.64
N LEU A 59 14.80 4.81 4.03
CA LEU A 59 14.14 4.37 2.81
C LEU A 59 15.01 4.68 1.57
N GLN A 60 15.33 3.66 0.77
CA GLN A 60 16.15 3.75 -0.45
C GLN A 60 15.56 2.92 -1.59
N GLN A 61 15.77 3.30 -2.85
CA GLN A 61 15.45 2.42 -3.98
C GLN A 61 16.44 1.23 -4.05
N ALA A 62 15.94 0.02 -4.25
CA ALA A 62 16.76 -1.17 -4.48
C ALA A 62 17.43 -1.09 -5.86
N THR A 63 18.70 -1.51 -5.95
CA THR A 63 19.45 -1.44 -7.21
C THR A 63 19.18 -2.65 -8.11
N ARG A 64 19.22 -2.44 -9.45
CA ARG A 64 19.07 -3.52 -10.47
C ARG A 64 20.08 -4.66 -10.33
N SER A 65 21.26 -4.41 -9.73
CA SER A 65 22.31 -5.42 -9.54
C SER A 65 21.97 -6.47 -8.49
N GLU A 66 21.00 -6.19 -7.61
CA GLU A 66 20.61 -7.07 -6.49
C GLU A 66 19.37 -7.92 -6.82
N GLN A 67 18.78 -7.74 -8.01
CA GLN A 67 17.65 -8.54 -8.55
C GLN A 67 18.09 -9.88 -9.16
N SER A 68 19.20 -10.48 -8.70
CA SER A 68 19.77 -11.71 -9.30
C SER A 68 18.90 -12.96 -9.09
N GLY A 69 17.79 -12.87 -8.34
CA GLY A 69 16.56 -13.62 -8.60
C GLY A 69 16.60 -15.14 -8.46
N ARG A 70 17.70 -15.74 -7.97
CA ARG A 70 17.78 -17.20 -7.79
C ARG A 70 16.99 -17.68 -6.56
N LEU A 71 17.05 -16.96 -5.44
CA LEU A 71 16.30 -17.32 -4.23
C LEU A 71 14.80 -17.02 -4.36
N THR A 72 14.43 -15.93 -5.05
CA THR A 72 13.03 -15.56 -5.31
C THR A 72 12.32 -16.60 -6.18
N LYS A 73 12.97 -17.10 -7.25
CA LYS A 73 12.40 -18.12 -8.14
C LYS A 73 12.18 -19.48 -7.49
N LEU A 74 13.01 -19.88 -6.53
CA LEU A 74 12.84 -21.11 -5.74
C LEU A 74 11.70 -20.97 -4.71
N GLY A 75 11.51 -19.78 -4.14
CA GLY A 75 10.37 -19.46 -3.27
C GLY A 75 9.02 -19.38 -4.00
N GLU A 76 9.02 -18.88 -5.24
CA GLU A 76 7.85 -18.81 -6.12
C GLU A 76 7.32 -20.21 -6.47
N GLN A 77 8.19 -21.15 -6.84
CA GLN A 77 7.80 -22.51 -7.21
C GLN A 77 7.24 -23.33 -6.04
N ALA A 78 7.67 -23.05 -4.81
CA ALA A 78 7.16 -23.72 -3.61
C ALA A 78 5.78 -23.20 -3.14
N ARG A 79 5.40 -21.97 -3.50
CA ARG A 79 4.18 -21.29 -2.98
C ARG A 79 2.95 -21.37 -3.88
N VAL A 80 3.13 -21.74 -5.15
CA VAL A 80 2.00 -22.02 -6.06
C VAL A 80 1.23 -23.29 -5.63
N ALA A 81 1.85 -24.17 -4.85
CA ALA A 81 1.28 -25.45 -4.42
C ALA A 81 0.16 -25.35 -3.36
N ASP A 82 -0.07 -24.19 -2.74
CA ASP A 82 -1.03 -24.01 -1.64
C ASP A 82 -2.40 -23.46 -2.09
N LEU A 83 -2.57 -23.16 -3.39
CA LEU A 83 -3.83 -22.70 -3.96
C LEU A 83 -4.74 -23.88 -4.28
N ASN A 84 -5.91 -23.95 -3.63
CA ASN A 84 -6.97 -24.87 -4.04
C ASN A 84 -7.56 -24.41 -5.39
N GLU A 85 -7.90 -25.35 -6.29
CA GLU A 85 -8.40 -25.11 -7.65
C GLU A 85 -9.57 -24.11 -7.70
N ASP A 86 -10.45 -24.11 -6.69
CA ASP A 86 -11.56 -23.15 -6.64
C ASP A 86 -11.10 -21.71 -6.40
N MET A 87 -10.06 -21.50 -5.60
CA MET A 87 -9.56 -20.17 -5.29
C MET A 87 -8.77 -19.56 -6.45
N ALA A 88 -8.14 -20.43 -7.26
CA ALA A 88 -7.37 -20.04 -8.42
C ALA A 88 -8.24 -19.44 -9.54
N LYS A 89 -9.54 -19.76 -9.59
CA LYS A 89 -10.48 -19.23 -10.58
C LYS A 89 -10.72 -17.75 -10.38
N THR A 90 -10.76 -17.01 -11.49
CA THR A 90 -11.22 -15.62 -11.53
C THR A 90 -12.70 -15.55 -11.18
N SER A 91 -13.04 -14.62 -10.30
CA SER A 91 -14.40 -14.34 -9.84
C SER A 91 -14.65 -12.84 -9.94
N THR A 92 -15.76 -12.47 -10.57
CA THR A 92 -16.22 -11.07 -10.60
C THR A 92 -16.78 -10.63 -9.25
N LEU A 93 -17.23 -11.57 -8.43
CA LEU A 93 -17.77 -11.33 -7.10
C LEU A 93 -17.49 -12.52 -6.18
N ARG A 94 -16.34 -12.47 -5.51
CA ARG A 94 -15.99 -13.34 -4.39
C ARG A 94 -16.43 -12.69 -3.09
N LEU A 95 -17.05 -13.48 -2.24
CA LEU A 95 -17.61 -13.10 -0.96
C LEU A 95 -16.78 -13.72 0.16
N VAL A 96 -16.36 -12.89 1.11
CA VAL A 96 -15.53 -13.26 2.26
C VAL A 96 -16.28 -12.87 3.54
N SER A 97 -16.69 -13.87 4.32
CA SER A 97 -17.33 -13.65 5.63
C SER A 97 -16.27 -13.35 6.66
N LEU A 98 -16.25 -12.11 7.16
CA LEU A 98 -15.29 -11.63 8.16
C LEU A 98 -15.46 -12.38 9.49
N THR A 99 -16.69 -12.66 9.90
CA THR A 99 -16.97 -13.37 11.16
C THR A 99 -16.64 -14.86 11.08
N ARG A 100 -16.74 -15.50 9.89
CA ARG A 100 -16.25 -16.88 9.69
C ARG A 100 -14.73 -16.93 9.60
N LEU A 101 -14.13 -15.98 8.89
CA LEU A 101 -12.68 -15.87 8.76
C LEU A 101 -12.04 -15.68 10.13
N GLU A 102 -12.57 -14.77 10.94
CA GLU A 102 -12.12 -14.53 12.32
C GLU A 102 -12.15 -15.82 13.15
N ARG A 103 -13.30 -16.53 13.19
CA ARG A 103 -13.44 -17.79 13.93
C ARG A 103 -12.44 -18.85 13.49
N GLU A 104 -12.19 -18.98 12.20
CA GLU A 104 -11.22 -19.95 11.68
C GLU A 104 -9.77 -19.53 12.01
N VAL A 105 -9.46 -18.23 11.96
CA VAL A 105 -8.16 -17.72 12.43
C VAL A 105 -7.98 -17.96 13.93
N ALA A 106 -8.98 -17.66 14.75
CA ALA A 106 -8.98 -17.91 16.18
C ALA A 106 -8.76 -19.40 16.50
N ARG A 107 -9.45 -20.30 15.79
CA ARG A 107 -9.26 -21.75 15.91
C ARG A 107 -7.81 -22.16 15.64
N ARG A 108 -7.20 -21.61 14.58
CA ARG A 108 -5.80 -21.91 14.24
C ARG A 108 -4.83 -21.38 15.27
N ILE A 109 -5.04 -20.16 15.78
CA ILE A 109 -4.24 -19.58 16.87
C ILE A 109 -4.30 -20.47 18.11
N ALA A 110 -5.51 -20.87 18.54
CA ALA A 110 -5.70 -21.74 19.69
C ALA A 110 -5.04 -23.13 19.52
N GLU A 111 -4.96 -23.62 18.28
CA GLU A 111 -4.27 -24.87 17.93
C GLU A 111 -2.75 -24.71 17.74
N GLY A 112 -2.20 -23.51 17.89
CA GLY A 112 -0.79 -23.21 17.60
C GLY A 112 -0.41 -23.37 16.13
N LYS A 113 -1.37 -23.29 15.22
CA LYS A 113 -1.18 -23.43 13.77
C LYS A 113 -1.02 -22.06 13.11
N PRO A 114 -0.16 -21.96 12.08
CA PRO A 114 -0.02 -20.72 11.33
C PRO A 114 -1.30 -20.39 10.56
N VAL A 115 -1.61 -19.11 10.44
CA VAL A 115 -2.62 -18.59 9.51
C VAL A 115 -2.12 -18.81 8.08
N VAL A 116 -2.93 -19.51 7.28
CA VAL A 116 -2.57 -19.93 5.92
C VAL A 116 -2.63 -18.79 4.91
N GLU A 117 -1.89 -18.90 3.81
CA GLU A 117 -1.81 -17.86 2.79
C GLU A 117 -3.18 -17.49 2.21
N SER A 118 -4.09 -18.45 2.05
CA SER A 118 -5.46 -18.15 1.61
C SER A 118 -6.22 -17.19 2.53
N MET A 119 -5.99 -17.23 3.83
CA MET A 119 -6.55 -16.28 4.79
C MET A 119 -5.82 -14.95 4.74
N ARG A 120 -4.47 -14.99 4.66
CA ARG A 120 -3.63 -13.79 4.56
C ARG A 120 -3.98 -12.95 3.34
N HIS A 121 -4.22 -13.58 2.19
CA HIS A 121 -4.60 -12.91 0.93
C HIS A 121 -6.11 -12.82 0.72
N MET A 122 -6.91 -13.00 1.77
CA MET A 122 -8.36 -12.81 1.75
C MET A 122 -9.05 -13.52 0.58
N ALA A 123 -8.67 -14.78 0.34
CA ALA A 123 -9.16 -15.61 -0.76
C ALA A 123 -8.92 -15.00 -2.17
N GLY A 124 -7.87 -14.21 -2.33
CA GLY A 124 -7.49 -13.59 -3.61
C GLY A 124 -8.30 -12.35 -3.96
N LEU A 125 -9.10 -11.82 -3.03
CA LEU A 125 -9.82 -10.56 -3.20
C LEU A 125 -8.81 -9.44 -3.40
N TYR A 126 -8.97 -8.62 -4.44
CA TYR A 126 -8.05 -7.50 -4.73
C TYR A 126 -8.74 -6.12 -4.71
N GLN A 127 -10.05 -6.09 -4.52
CA GLN A 127 -10.84 -4.87 -4.35
C GLN A 127 -12.09 -5.19 -3.53
N VAL A 128 -12.51 -4.26 -2.66
CA VAL A 128 -13.84 -4.33 -2.03
C VAL A 128 -14.80 -3.43 -2.79
N GLN A 129 -15.96 -3.98 -3.14
CA GLN A 129 -17.07 -3.27 -3.79
C GLN A 129 -18.33 -3.29 -2.93
N TYR A 130 -18.53 -4.36 -2.14
CA TYR A 130 -19.75 -4.59 -1.38
C TYR A 130 -19.46 -4.93 0.08
N VAL A 131 -20.37 -4.51 0.96
CA VAL A 131 -20.50 -5.03 2.33
C VAL A 131 -21.94 -5.52 2.51
N PHE A 132 -22.10 -6.75 2.96
CA PHE A 132 -23.38 -7.35 3.32
C PHE A 132 -23.41 -7.66 4.81
N VAL A 133 -24.49 -7.24 5.46
CA VAL A 133 -24.75 -7.49 6.88
C VAL A 133 -25.92 -8.47 6.95
N PHE A 134 -25.73 -9.57 7.67
CA PHE A 134 -26.74 -10.58 7.89
C PHE A 134 -27.00 -10.69 9.41
N PRO A 135 -27.90 -9.85 9.96
CA PRO A 135 -28.15 -9.81 11.42
C PRO A 135 -28.62 -11.15 11.98
N GLU A 136 -29.46 -11.88 11.23
CA GLU A 136 -30.01 -13.16 11.67
C GLU A 136 -28.96 -14.26 11.83
N SER A 137 -27.94 -14.28 10.96
CA SER A 137 -26.85 -15.26 11.02
C SER A 137 -25.60 -14.74 11.75
N GLY A 138 -25.59 -13.47 12.17
CA GLY A 138 -24.44 -12.86 12.81
C GLY A 138 -23.24 -12.73 11.87
N GLU A 139 -23.48 -12.41 10.59
CA GLU A 139 -22.42 -12.38 9.58
C GLU A 139 -22.23 -11.01 8.96
N ILE A 140 -20.96 -10.69 8.73
CA ILE A 140 -20.52 -9.55 7.92
C ILE A 140 -19.72 -10.13 6.78
N VAL A 141 -20.10 -9.80 5.55
CA VAL A 141 -19.50 -10.35 4.33
C VAL A 141 -19.06 -9.20 3.45
N ILE A 142 -17.80 -9.21 3.03
CA ILE A 142 -17.30 -8.26 2.03
C ILE A 142 -17.20 -8.94 0.68
N GLY A 143 -17.45 -8.19 -0.38
CA GLY A 143 -17.55 -8.69 -1.73
C GLY A 143 -16.80 -7.85 -2.75
N GLY A 144 -16.18 -8.51 -3.72
CA GLY A 144 -15.56 -7.84 -4.86
C GLY A 144 -14.84 -8.83 -5.77
N PRO A 145 -14.09 -8.34 -6.76
CA PRO A 145 -13.41 -9.19 -7.70
C PRO A 145 -12.19 -9.86 -7.06
N ALA A 146 -11.97 -11.13 -7.43
CA ALA A 146 -10.91 -11.96 -6.88
C ALA A 146 -10.35 -12.93 -7.91
N GLU A 147 -9.12 -13.38 -7.69
CA GLU A 147 -8.48 -14.41 -8.50
C GLU A 147 -7.34 -15.10 -7.75
N GLY A 148 -6.78 -16.18 -8.31
CA GLY A 148 -5.54 -16.76 -7.81
C GLY A 148 -4.37 -15.77 -7.95
N TRP A 149 -3.41 -15.80 -7.02
CA TRP A 149 -2.27 -14.90 -7.03
C TRP A 149 -0.95 -15.63 -7.31
N SER A 150 0.03 -14.84 -7.74
CA SER A 150 1.44 -15.20 -7.82
C SER A 150 2.27 -14.10 -7.15
N TYR A 151 3.55 -14.36 -6.89
CA TYR A 151 4.44 -13.33 -6.38
C TYR A 151 5.18 -12.68 -7.54
N ASN A 152 5.14 -11.35 -7.62
CA ASN A 152 5.88 -10.62 -8.63
C ASN A 152 7.39 -10.56 -8.29
N GLN A 153 8.21 -9.93 -9.14
CA GLN A 153 9.67 -9.81 -8.92
C GLN A 153 10.04 -9.10 -7.62
N ASP A 154 9.13 -8.26 -7.14
CA ASP A 154 9.26 -7.57 -5.88
C ASP A 154 8.85 -8.47 -4.71
N GLY A 155 8.16 -9.58 -4.94
CA GLY A 155 7.67 -10.55 -3.97
C GLY A 155 6.26 -10.24 -3.43
N ARG A 156 5.52 -9.32 -4.06
CA ARG A 156 4.13 -8.99 -3.68
C ARG A 156 3.19 -10.02 -4.28
N ALA A 157 2.20 -10.45 -3.49
CA ALA A 157 1.11 -11.26 -3.99
C ALA A 157 0.23 -10.42 -4.90
N VAL A 158 0.25 -10.73 -6.20
CA VAL A 158 -0.55 -10.07 -7.23
C VAL A 158 -1.40 -11.10 -7.96
N GLY A 159 -2.61 -10.70 -8.31
CA GLY A 159 -3.53 -11.52 -9.09
C GLY A 159 -2.88 -11.99 -10.39
N SER A 160 -3.03 -13.27 -10.69
CA SER A 160 -2.27 -13.95 -11.75
C SER A 160 -2.65 -13.46 -13.14
N ASN A 161 -3.86 -12.91 -13.32
CA ASN A 161 -4.29 -12.35 -14.59
C ASN A 161 -4.24 -10.81 -14.60
N SER A 162 -4.66 -10.16 -13.52
CA SER A 162 -4.75 -8.69 -13.48
C SER A 162 -3.43 -8.00 -13.11
N GLY A 163 -2.53 -8.67 -12.39
CA GLY A 163 -1.35 -8.04 -11.77
C GLY A 163 -1.68 -7.13 -10.58
N THR A 164 -2.94 -7.10 -10.13
CA THR A 164 -3.39 -6.27 -9.00
C THR A 164 -3.01 -6.93 -7.67
N PRO A 165 -2.45 -6.21 -6.69
CA PRO A 165 -2.18 -6.76 -5.37
C PRO A 165 -3.43 -7.31 -4.70
N THR A 166 -3.32 -8.46 -4.04
CA THR A 166 -4.41 -8.98 -3.21
C THR A 166 -4.52 -8.18 -1.91
N LEU A 167 -5.74 -8.00 -1.43
CA LEU A 167 -6.02 -7.47 -0.11
C LEU A 167 -5.42 -8.39 0.95
N GLN A 168 -4.92 -7.78 2.03
CA GLN A 168 -4.22 -8.51 3.09
C GLN A 168 -4.99 -8.46 4.41
N LEU A 169 -5.02 -9.60 5.10
CA LEU A 169 -5.61 -9.70 6.43
C LEU A 169 -4.92 -8.77 7.45
N ASP A 170 -3.59 -8.62 7.35
CA ASP A 170 -2.83 -7.70 8.20
C ASP A 170 -3.29 -6.25 8.04
N ASP A 171 -3.55 -5.84 6.80
CA ASP A 171 -4.03 -4.49 6.49
C ASP A 171 -5.45 -4.31 7.01
N LEU A 172 -6.36 -5.29 6.78
CA LEU A 172 -7.73 -5.29 7.31
C LEU A 172 -7.74 -5.14 8.84
N VAL A 173 -7.01 -6.00 9.56
CA VAL A 173 -6.98 -5.95 11.03
C VAL A 173 -6.39 -4.63 11.52
N THR A 174 -5.35 -4.13 10.87
CA THR A 174 -4.75 -2.83 11.21
C THR A 174 -5.78 -1.71 11.08
N VAL A 175 -6.51 -1.63 9.96
CA VAL A 175 -7.50 -0.55 9.76
C VAL A 175 -8.77 -0.75 10.59
N MET A 176 -9.21 -1.98 10.85
CA MET A 176 -10.30 -2.25 11.80
C MET A 176 -9.98 -1.69 13.18
N ARG A 177 -8.73 -1.87 13.66
CA ARG A 177 -8.27 -1.31 14.93
C ARG A 177 -8.17 0.21 14.88
N THR A 178 -7.67 0.78 13.78
CA THR A 178 -7.60 2.24 13.56
C THR A 178 -8.98 2.91 13.62
N PHE A 179 -10.03 2.26 13.09
CA PHE A 179 -11.39 2.78 13.04
C PHE A 179 -12.32 2.22 14.14
N SER A 180 -11.75 1.63 15.19
CA SER A 180 -12.50 1.22 16.40
C SER A 180 -12.80 2.41 17.32
N ASP A 181 -13.59 2.18 18.37
CA ASP A 181 -13.89 3.20 19.41
C ASP A 181 -12.63 3.75 20.10
N GLU A 182 -11.62 2.90 20.31
CA GLU A 182 -10.34 3.27 20.93
C GLU A 182 -9.32 3.78 19.90
N GLY A 183 -9.65 3.67 18.61
CA GLY A 183 -8.79 4.00 17.50
C GLY A 183 -8.73 5.50 17.19
N PRO A 184 -7.68 5.95 16.48
CA PRO A 184 -7.53 7.35 16.08
C PRO A 184 -8.53 7.80 14.99
N GLN A 185 -9.21 6.88 14.32
CA GLN A 185 -10.19 7.13 13.24
C GLN A 185 -9.65 7.95 12.05
N VAL A 186 -8.33 8.03 11.92
CA VAL A 186 -7.61 8.65 10.82
C VAL A 186 -6.22 8.01 10.77
N PHE A 187 -5.65 7.90 9.58
CA PHE A 187 -4.24 7.59 9.42
C PHE A 187 -3.57 8.52 8.41
N ARG A 188 -2.28 8.75 8.57
CA ARG A 188 -1.49 9.53 7.62
C ARG A 188 -0.02 9.16 7.62
N CYS A 189 0.65 9.46 6.52
CA CYS A 189 2.09 9.63 6.51
C CYS A 189 2.46 11.00 5.95
N SER A 190 3.64 11.48 6.29
CA SER A 190 4.27 12.60 5.60
C SER A 190 5.76 12.34 5.42
N ILE A 191 6.33 12.89 4.35
CA ILE A 191 7.79 13.01 4.21
C ILE A 191 8.12 14.47 3.99
N ASP A 192 8.82 15.02 4.97
CA ASP A 192 9.05 16.44 5.14
C ASP A 192 10.54 16.74 5.29
N PRO A 193 11.04 17.79 4.62
CA PRO A 193 12.41 18.22 4.79
C PRO A 193 12.63 18.78 6.21
N LYS A 194 13.86 18.61 6.73
CA LYS A 194 14.23 19.16 8.03
C LYS A 194 14.27 20.70 7.97
N PRO A 195 13.63 21.44 8.89
CA PRO A 195 13.58 22.91 8.84
C PRO A 195 14.97 23.56 8.75
N GLU A 196 15.96 23.05 9.47
CA GLU A 196 17.34 23.51 9.42
C GLU A 196 17.97 23.36 8.03
N ASN A 197 17.66 22.26 7.33
CA ASN A 197 18.16 22.00 5.98
C ASN A 197 17.42 22.84 4.94
N VAL A 198 16.12 23.09 5.13
CA VAL A 198 15.33 24.02 4.30
C VAL A 198 15.92 25.43 4.40
N LYS A 199 16.26 25.88 5.60
CA LYS A 199 16.91 27.17 5.80
C LYS A 199 18.27 27.22 5.10
N ALA A 200 19.11 26.20 5.28
CA ALA A 200 20.41 26.12 4.61
C ALA A 200 20.27 26.14 3.08
N LEU A 201 19.26 25.46 2.53
CA LEU A 201 18.93 25.46 1.11
C LEU A 201 18.56 26.87 0.62
N LYS A 202 17.71 27.59 1.37
CA LYS A 202 17.30 28.97 1.06
C LYS A 202 18.51 29.91 1.04
N ASP A 203 19.38 29.81 2.04
CA ASP A 203 20.59 30.63 2.13
C ASP A 203 21.54 30.35 0.96
N PHE A 204 21.74 29.07 0.62
CA PHE A 204 22.56 28.63 -0.52
C PHE A 204 22.00 29.10 -1.87
N ALA A 205 20.69 28.95 -2.10
CA ALA A 205 20.04 29.38 -3.34
C ALA A 205 20.10 30.91 -3.50
N THR A 206 19.86 31.67 -2.42
CA THR A 206 19.94 33.13 -2.41
C THR A 206 21.36 33.61 -2.74
N ALA A 207 22.37 33.00 -2.11
CA ALA A 207 23.78 33.32 -2.39
C ALA A 207 24.17 32.99 -3.84
N SER A 208 23.61 31.93 -4.42
CA SER A 208 23.84 31.57 -5.82
C SER A 208 23.22 32.60 -6.78
N GLN A 209 21.98 33.02 -6.53
CA GLN A 209 21.29 34.02 -7.36
C GLN A 209 21.99 35.39 -7.36
N GLN A 210 22.55 35.79 -6.22
CA GLN A 210 23.35 37.02 -6.11
C GLN A 210 24.60 37.01 -7.01
N ARG A 211 25.11 35.83 -7.40
CA ARG A 211 26.26 35.68 -8.30
C ARG A 211 25.89 35.71 -9.79
N GLY A 212 24.61 35.84 -10.12
CA GLY A 212 24.09 35.85 -11.49
C GLY A 212 23.74 34.45 -12.02
N ALA A 213 23.32 34.39 -13.29
CA ALA A 213 22.84 33.15 -13.91
C ALA A 213 23.92 32.06 -13.96
N LEU A 214 23.55 30.82 -13.62
CA LEU A 214 24.46 29.67 -13.70
C LEU A 214 24.81 29.36 -15.16
N ARG A 215 26.10 29.03 -15.41
CA ARG A 215 26.53 28.48 -16.69
C ARG A 215 25.92 27.07 -16.86
N PRO A 216 25.51 26.66 -18.07
CA PRO A 216 24.93 25.32 -18.30
C PRO A 216 25.79 24.16 -17.76
N SER A 217 27.12 24.31 -17.77
CA SER A 217 28.05 23.31 -17.24
C SER A 217 28.09 23.21 -15.71
N ALA A 218 27.70 24.27 -14.99
CA ALA A 218 27.72 24.31 -13.52
C ALA A 218 26.40 23.83 -12.88
N VAL A 219 25.32 23.83 -13.66
CA VAL A 219 23.95 23.44 -13.26
C VAL A 219 23.90 22.07 -12.58
N ARG A 220 24.52 21.04 -13.18
CA ARG A 220 24.47 19.68 -12.63
C ARG A 220 25.18 19.58 -11.28
N GLY A 221 26.32 20.24 -11.13
CA GLY A 221 27.07 20.27 -9.87
C GLY A 221 26.31 21.02 -8.78
N TRP A 222 25.66 22.13 -9.15
CA TRP A 222 24.82 22.90 -8.25
C TRP A 222 23.59 22.13 -7.78
N ALA A 223 22.88 21.44 -8.70
CA ALA A 223 21.75 20.58 -8.37
C ALA A 223 22.12 19.45 -7.40
N LYS A 224 23.32 18.87 -7.57
CA LYS A 224 23.85 17.87 -6.63
C LYS A 224 24.08 18.47 -5.24
N GLN A 225 24.69 19.65 -5.17
CA GLN A 225 24.92 20.37 -3.91
C GLN A 225 23.61 20.74 -3.21
N LEU A 226 22.55 21.12 -3.95
CA LEU A 226 21.23 21.35 -3.36
C LEU A 226 20.68 20.10 -2.67
N GLY A 227 20.82 18.93 -3.31
CA GLY A 227 20.42 17.65 -2.73
C GLY A 227 21.21 17.33 -1.45
N GLU A 228 22.52 17.54 -1.48
CA GLU A 228 23.41 17.33 -0.33
C GLU A 228 23.07 18.28 0.84
N VAL A 229 22.76 19.56 0.55
CA VAL A 229 22.36 20.55 1.55
C VAL A 229 20.99 20.21 2.14
N LEU A 230 20.04 19.72 1.34
CA LEU A 230 18.73 19.36 1.85
C LEU A 230 18.78 18.11 2.74
N GLY A 231 19.70 17.18 2.45
CA GLY A 231 19.94 15.98 3.25
C GLY A 231 18.73 15.03 3.31
N ASN A 232 18.71 14.12 4.27
CA ASN A 232 17.56 13.21 4.44
C ASN A 232 16.32 13.96 4.96
N GLN A 233 15.16 13.51 4.51
CA GLN A 233 13.84 13.99 4.94
C GLN A 233 13.29 13.08 6.03
N ASN A 234 12.48 13.63 6.93
CA ASN A 234 11.85 12.88 8.00
C ASN A 234 10.58 12.22 7.48
N ILE A 235 10.36 10.96 7.85
CA ILE A 235 9.11 10.25 7.62
C ILE A 235 8.33 10.21 8.93
N THR A 236 7.11 10.71 8.90
CA THR A 236 6.16 10.63 10.03
C THR A 236 5.01 9.74 9.64
N VAL A 237 4.61 8.82 10.50
CA VAL A 237 3.41 7.99 10.34
C VAL A 237 2.57 8.13 11.60
N GLU A 238 1.27 8.38 11.42
CA GLU A 238 0.32 8.57 12.51
C GLU A 238 -0.98 7.82 12.21
N GLY A 239 -1.64 7.34 13.27
CA GLY A 239 -2.92 6.64 13.17
C GLY A 239 -2.85 5.12 12.96
N VAL A 240 -1.69 4.63 12.52
CA VAL A 240 -1.35 3.20 12.39
C VAL A 240 0.04 2.95 12.99
N PRO A 241 0.37 1.71 13.40
CA PRO A 241 1.73 1.37 13.83
C PRO A 241 2.74 1.66 12.70
N GLN A 242 3.85 2.32 13.01
CA GLN A 242 4.85 2.71 12.01
C GLN A 242 5.58 1.51 11.38
N ASP A 243 5.59 0.39 12.08
CA ASP A 243 6.09 -0.92 11.67
C ASP A 243 5.01 -1.81 11.05
N SER A 244 3.81 -1.29 10.77
CA SER A 244 2.77 -2.02 10.05
C SER A 244 3.02 -2.04 8.54
N ARG A 245 2.40 -3.01 7.86
CA ARG A 245 2.37 -3.01 6.40
C ARG A 245 1.64 -1.77 5.84
N VAL A 246 0.56 -1.34 6.47
CA VAL A 246 -0.17 -0.12 6.08
C VAL A 246 0.77 1.08 6.01
N ALA A 247 1.59 1.29 7.05
CA ALA A 247 2.58 2.36 7.09
C ALA A 247 3.58 2.28 5.92
N ARG A 248 4.09 1.07 5.61
CA ARG A 248 5.00 0.87 4.47
C ARG A 248 4.37 1.26 3.15
N VAL A 249 3.15 0.80 2.89
CA VAL A 249 2.47 1.02 1.60
C VAL A 249 2.21 2.51 1.38
N ILE A 250 1.66 3.20 2.37
CA ILE A 250 1.33 4.63 2.22
C ILE A 250 2.59 5.50 2.07
N VAL A 251 3.66 5.19 2.81
CA VAL A 251 4.96 5.90 2.71
C VAL A 251 5.59 5.66 1.34
N GLU A 252 5.57 4.41 0.86
CA GLU A 252 6.14 4.06 -0.43
C GLU A 252 5.38 4.73 -1.59
N ALA A 253 4.04 4.72 -1.53
CA ALA A 253 3.19 5.38 -2.51
C ALA A 253 3.47 6.88 -2.59
N ASP A 254 3.55 7.57 -1.44
CA ASP A 254 3.89 9.00 -1.41
C ASP A 254 5.30 9.28 -1.94
N TYR A 255 6.29 8.49 -1.53
CA TYR A 255 7.65 8.63 -2.02
C TYR A 255 7.72 8.50 -3.55
N ARG A 256 7.05 7.49 -4.12
CA ARG A 256 6.98 7.28 -5.58
C ARG A 256 6.19 8.38 -6.29
N MET A 257 5.07 8.86 -5.75
CA MET A 257 4.35 10.01 -6.29
C MET A 257 5.26 11.24 -6.39
N LYS A 258 6.04 11.54 -5.35
CA LYS A 258 6.98 12.67 -5.36
C LYS A 258 8.07 12.47 -6.41
N LEU A 259 8.62 11.27 -6.54
CA LEU A 259 9.60 10.94 -7.58
C LEU A 259 9.04 11.09 -9.01
N ILE A 260 7.78 10.70 -9.23
CA ILE A 260 7.08 10.93 -10.50
C ILE A 260 6.95 12.43 -10.76
N GLY A 261 6.45 13.18 -9.80
CA GLY A 261 6.23 14.61 -9.95
C GLY A 261 7.51 15.40 -10.21
N ILE A 262 8.65 14.99 -9.66
CA ILE A 262 9.95 15.61 -9.99
C ILE A 262 10.64 15.00 -11.22
N GLY A 263 10.05 14.01 -11.88
CA GLY A 263 10.60 13.38 -13.09
C GLY A 263 11.79 12.45 -12.85
N LYS A 264 11.92 11.87 -11.64
CA LYS A 264 12.88 10.80 -11.32
C LYS A 264 12.29 9.39 -11.50
N LEU A 265 10.97 9.28 -11.56
CA LEU A 265 10.24 8.06 -11.89
C LEU A 265 9.24 8.37 -13.01
N ASP A 266 9.01 7.41 -13.90
CA ASP A 266 8.09 7.59 -15.03
C ASP A 266 6.65 7.25 -14.62
N GLY A 267 5.79 8.26 -14.52
CA GLY A 267 4.35 8.10 -14.28
C GLY A 267 3.54 7.65 -15.50
N GLY A 268 4.18 7.55 -16.68
CA GLY A 268 3.50 7.35 -17.96
C GLY A 268 3.23 8.66 -18.69
N SER A 269 2.92 8.56 -19.99
CA SER A 269 2.73 9.73 -20.85
C SER A 269 1.58 10.65 -20.41
N SER A 270 0.57 10.08 -19.76
CA SER A 270 -0.61 10.77 -19.24
C SER A 270 -0.33 11.51 -17.92
N ILE A 271 0.76 11.16 -17.21
CA ILE A 271 1.14 11.77 -15.92
C ILE A 271 2.59 12.32 -16.05
N PRO A 272 2.81 13.33 -16.90
CA PRO A 272 4.12 13.97 -17.00
C PRO A 272 4.48 14.66 -15.68
N GLY A 273 5.76 14.62 -15.33
CA GLY A 273 6.27 15.33 -14.16
C GLY A 273 6.15 16.85 -14.29
N TYR A 274 6.25 17.55 -13.16
CA TYR A 274 6.13 19.00 -13.03
C TYR A 274 6.96 19.77 -14.07
N PHE A 275 8.24 19.40 -14.21
CA PHE A 275 9.14 20.09 -15.15
C PHE A 275 8.81 19.85 -16.62
N ASP A 276 8.20 18.72 -16.96
CA ASP A 276 7.77 18.43 -18.32
C ASP A 276 6.48 19.19 -18.65
N LEU A 277 5.57 19.31 -17.68
CA LEU A 277 4.40 20.18 -17.78
C LEU A 277 4.79 21.64 -17.94
N LEU A 278 5.72 22.12 -17.12
CA LEU A 278 6.25 23.48 -17.22
C LEU A 278 6.91 23.76 -18.58
N ALA A 279 7.59 22.77 -19.15
CA ALA A 279 8.18 22.89 -20.48
C ALA A 279 7.14 22.93 -21.61
N LYS A 280 6.04 22.17 -21.47
CA LYS A 280 4.93 22.13 -22.44
C LYS A 280 4.03 23.35 -22.35
N GLU A 281 3.83 23.89 -21.16
CA GLU A 281 2.91 25.01 -20.87
C GLU A 281 3.63 26.21 -20.19
N PRO A 282 4.62 26.85 -20.86
CA PRO A 282 5.37 28.00 -20.31
C PRO A 282 4.51 29.10 -19.70
N GLN A 283 3.37 29.35 -20.32
CA GLN A 283 2.44 30.42 -20.02
C GLN A 283 1.70 30.22 -18.69
N LEU A 284 1.69 28.99 -18.17
CA LEU A 284 1.06 28.62 -16.91
C LEU A 284 2.01 28.73 -15.72
N ALA A 285 3.29 29.05 -15.94
CA ALA A 285 4.30 29.13 -14.90
C ALA A 285 4.01 30.20 -13.85
N GLY A 286 3.86 29.80 -12.58
CA GLY A 286 3.94 30.70 -11.43
C GLY A 286 5.33 31.31 -11.28
N GLY A 287 5.42 32.63 -11.03
CA GLY A 287 6.67 33.39 -11.06
C GLY A 287 7.60 33.26 -9.84
N SER A 288 7.28 32.45 -8.83
CA SER A 288 8.04 32.33 -7.58
C SER A 288 8.59 30.92 -7.33
N LEU A 289 9.71 30.87 -6.59
CA LEU A 289 10.28 29.65 -6.00
C LEU A 289 9.39 29.20 -4.84
N ASP A 290 8.23 28.64 -5.17
CA ASP A 290 7.33 28.08 -4.17
C ASP A 290 7.72 26.64 -3.84
N ALA A 291 7.62 26.31 -2.56
CA ALA A 291 7.65 24.94 -2.10
C ALA A 291 6.36 24.26 -2.59
N LEU A 292 6.46 23.12 -3.27
CA LEU A 292 5.28 22.36 -3.68
C LEU A 292 4.90 21.39 -2.57
N ARG A 293 3.60 21.12 -2.47
CA ARG A 293 3.04 20.10 -1.60
C ARG A 293 2.07 19.24 -2.39
N TRP A 294 2.28 17.93 -2.38
CA TRP A 294 1.39 16.93 -2.97
C TRP A 294 1.00 15.90 -1.92
N TRP A 295 -0.28 15.54 -1.86
CA TRP A 295 -0.70 14.44 -1.01
C TRP A 295 -1.84 13.64 -1.65
N MET A 296 -1.91 12.36 -1.30
CA MET A 296 -3.01 11.49 -1.71
C MET A 296 -4.04 11.37 -0.60
N THR A 297 -5.30 11.42 -0.98
CA THR A 297 -6.47 11.23 -0.10
C THR A 297 -7.56 10.50 -0.88
N MET A 298 -8.68 10.19 -0.23
CA MET A 298 -9.77 9.47 -0.86
C MET A 298 -10.58 10.31 -1.86
N ASP A 299 -11.15 9.64 -2.86
CA ASP A 299 -12.01 10.21 -3.92
C ASP A 299 -13.21 9.28 -4.22
N TYR A 300 -13.92 8.88 -3.17
CA TYR A 300 -15.16 8.11 -3.34
C TYR A 300 -16.28 9.01 -3.83
N SER A 301 -16.98 8.57 -4.87
CA SER A 301 -18.08 9.33 -5.46
C SER A 301 -19.39 9.14 -4.70
N GLU A 302 -19.59 7.96 -4.12
CA GLU A 302 -20.77 7.61 -3.34
C GLU A 302 -20.54 6.31 -2.56
N VAL A 303 -21.23 6.20 -1.42
CA VAL A 303 -21.45 4.96 -0.68
C VAL A 303 -22.96 4.73 -0.71
N LEU A 304 -23.39 3.74 -1.47
CA LEU A 304 -24.80 3.40 -1.59
C LEU A 304 -25.18 2.41 -0.51
N HIS A 305 -26.39 2.51 0.03
CA HIS A 305 -26.90 1.54 0.98
C HIS A 305 -28.34 1.12 0.68
N SER A 306 -28.73 -0.09 1.09
CA SER A 306 -30.13 -0.51 1.08
C SER A 306 -30.93 0.23 2.17
N PRO A 307 -32.27 0.33 2.05
CA PRO A 307 -33.10 1.04 3.04
C PRO A 307 -32.99 0.48 4.47
N ASP A 308 -32.67 -0.81 4.59
CA ASP A 308 -32.49 -1.52 5.85
C ASP A 308 -31.04 -1.54 6.35
N LEU A 309 -30.11 -0.85 5.66
CA LEU A 309 -28.68 -0.77 5.98
C LEU A 309 -27.97 -2.13 6.05
N ASN A 310 -28.51 -3.14 5.36
CA ASN A 310 -27.91 -4.48 5.31
C ASN A 310 -27.02 -4.70 4.08
N THR A 311 -27.02 -3.80 3.11
CA THR A 311 -26.15 -3.86 1.93
C THR A 311 -25.56 -2.50 1.66
N PHE A 312 -24.25 -2.46 1.45
CA PHE A 312 -23.52 -1.27 1.02
C PHE A 312 -22.74 -1.56 -0.25
N GLU A 313 -22.67 -0.56 -1.14
CA GLU A 313 -21.84 -0.57 -2.34
C GLU A 313 -20.94 0.66 -2.37
N ILE A 314 -19.65 0.46 -2.60
CA ILE A 314 -18.64 1.52 -2.67
C ILE A 314 -18.35 1.83 -4.13
N ASN A 315 -18.50 3.10 -4.50
CA ASN A 315 -18.25 3.58 -5.87
C ASN A 315 -17.20 4.70 -5.91
N GLY A 316 -16.42 4.72 -6.98
CA GLY A 316 -15.52 5.81 -7.33
C GLY A 316 -14.06 5.39 -7.57
N PRO A 317 -13.22 6.34 -8.04
CA PRO A 317 -11.79 6.12 -8.32
C PRO A 317 -10.94 5.89 -7.05
N ALA A 318 -11.52 6.09 -5.87
CA ALA A 318 -10.96 5.86 -4.53
C ALA A 318 -9.77 6.74 -4.12
N VAL A 319 -8.92 7.20 -5.05
CA VAL A 319 -7.75 8.03 -4.74
C VAL A 319 -7.74 9.34 -5.53
N LYS A 320 -7.46 10.43 -4.84
CA LYS A 320 -7.21 11.77 -5.40
C LYS A 320 -5.88 12.30 -4.92
N CYS A 321 -5.10 12.81 -5.86
CA CYS A 321 -3.94 13.63 -5.58
C CYS A 321 -4.38 15.09 -5.41
N GLN A 322 -3.97 15.71 -4.32
CA GLN A 322 -4.15 17.13 -4.06
C GLN A 322 -2.83 17.87 -4.14
N SER A 323 -2.91 19.16 -4.42
CA SER A 323 -1.77 20.04 -4.56
C SER A 323 -1.97 21.33 -3.78
N GLU A 324 -0.87 21.88 -3.28
CA GLU A 324 -0.80 23.18 -2.64
C GLU A 324 0.59 23.79 -2.85
N ASN A 325 0.66 25.12 -2.90
CA ASN A 325 1.90 25.89 -2.83
C ASN A 325 2.13 26.31 -1.37
N GLU A 326 3.38 26.25 -0.94
CA GLU A 326 3.82 26.68 0.39
C GLU A 326 4.90 27.75 0.27
N PHE A 327 4.90 28.68 1.22
CA PHE A 327 5.96 29.65 1.37
C PHE A 327 6.96 29.19 2.45
N LEU A 328 8.24 29.51 2.24
CA LEU A 328 9.32 29.25 3.20
C LEU A 328 9.60 30.49 4.06
N SER A 329 9.25 30.42 5.34
CA SER A 329 9.61 31.43 6.33
C SER A 329 11.14 31.55 6.51
N ASP A 330 11.57 32.56 7.26
CA ASP A 330 13.00 32.80 7.51
C ASP A 330 13.67 31.75 8.42
N ASN A 331 12.86 31.00 9.18
CA ASN A 331 13.33 29.87 9.99
C ASN A 331 13.25 28.52 9.25
N GLY A 332 12.91 28.50 7.95
CA GLY A 332 12.81 27.27 7.15
C GLY A 332 11.51 26.48 7.37
N GLN A 333 10.52 27.05 8.05
CA GLN A 333 9.18 26.47 8.15
C GLN A 333 8.42 26.66 6.84
N ARG A 334 7.67 25.62 6.46
CA ARG A 334 6.73 25.64 5.35
C ARG A 334 5.38 26.15 5.85
N VAL A 335 4.82 27.14 5.14
CA VAL A 335 3.54 27.75 5.47
C VAL A 335 2.57 27.54 4.30
N ALA A 336 1.48 26.82 4.58
CA ALA A 336 0.39 26.55 3.66
C ALA A 336 -0.27 27.84 3.14
N THR A 337 -0.52 27.92 1.84
CA THR A 337 -1.16 29.10 1.21
C THR A 337 -2.64 28.88 0.91
N GLY A 338 -3.13 27.64 0.99
CA GLY A 338 -4.47 27.22 0.58
C GLY A 338 -4.71 27.27 -0.93
N LYS A 339 -3.66 27.49 -1.73
CA LYS A 339 -3.75 27.65 -3.18
C LYS A 339 -2.68 26.83 -3.88
N ALA A 340 -2.99 26.35 -5.07
CA ALA A 340 -2.02 25.73 -5.96
C ALA A 340 -1.89 26.54 -7.26
N GLU A 341 -0.67 26.69 -7.79
CA GLU A 341 -0.46 27.31 -9.11
C GLU A 341 -0.84 26.36 -10.25
N PRO A 342 -1.11 26.86 -11.47
CA PRO A 342 -1.70 26.05 -12.54
C PRO A 342 -0.94 24.77 -12.92
N ILE A 343 0.40 24.78 -12.95
CA ILE A 343 1.20 23.57 -13.25
C ILE A 343 1.09 22.56 -12.10
N ASN A 344 1.18 23.03 -10.86
CA ASN A 344 0.98 22.23 -9.65
C ASN A 344 -0.40 21.53 -9.64
N GLN A 345 -1.46 22.28 -9.96
CA GLN A 345 -2.82 21.75 -10.11
C GLN A 345 -2.93 20.73 -11.25
N LEU A 346 -2.28 21.02 -12.39
CA LEU A 346 -2.33 20.15 -13.57
C LEU A 346 -1.66 18.80 -13.29
N PHE A 347 -0.53 18.77 -12.57
CA PHE A 347 0.10 17.53 -12.14
C PHE A 347 -0.86 16.68 -11.29
N ALA A 348 -1.42 17.27 -10.23
CA ALA A 348 -2.34 16.56 -9.33
C ALA A 348 -3.62 16.09 -10.05
N SER A 349 -4.13 16.88 -10.99
CA SER A 349 -5.30 16.52 -11.81
C SER A 349 -5.00 15.36 -12.75
N ASN A 350 -3.86 15.39 -13.45
CA ASN A 350 -3.42 14.27 -14.31
C ASN A 350 -3.20 12.99 -13.50
N PHE A 351 -2.57 13.10 -12.34
CA PHE A 351 -2.35 11.98 -11.43
C PHE A 351 -3.68 11.35 -11.01
N THR A 352 -4.66 12.17 -10.65
CA THR A 352 -6.00 11.72 -10.25
C THR A 352 -6.76 11.08 -11.41
N ASN A 353 -6.82 11.75 -12.56
CA ASN A 353 -7.60 11.31 -13.73
C ASN A 353 -7.06 10.02 -14.36
N HIS A 354 -5.75 9.78 -14.25
CA HIS A 354 -5.08 8.61 -14.81
C HIS A 354 -4.58 7.64 -13.72
N PHE A 355 -5.15 7.71 -12.51
CA PHE A 355 -4.73 6.86 -11.40
C PHE A 355 -4.86 5.36 -11.72
N GLY A 356 -5.91 4.95 -12.43
CA GLY A 356 -6.09 3.55 -12.84
C GLY A 356 -4.97 3.03 -13.75
N GLU A 357 -4.53 3.86 -14.71
CA GLU A 357 -3.37 3.53 -15.58
C GLU A 357 -2.08 3.41 -14.76
N LEU A 358 -1.90 4.33 -13.80
CA LEU A 358 -0.74 4.33 -12.91
C LEU A 358 -0.73 3.10 -12.00
N ALA A 359 -1.87 2.73 -11.42
CA ALA A 359 -2.01 1.59 -10.52
C ALA A 359 -1.77 0.25 -11.22
N ALA A 360 -2.15 0.13 -12.50
CA ALA A 360 -1.83 -1.03 -13.32
C ALA A 360 -0.34 -1.12 -13.67
N LYS A 361 0.34 0.03 -13.83
CA LYS A 361 1.77 0.10 -14.14
C LYS A 361 2.65 -0.11 -12.91
N ASP A 362 2.27 0.48 -11.79
CA ASP A 362 3.00 0.46 -10.53
C ASP A 362 2.08 -0.04 -9.41
N PRO A 363 2.14 -1.35 -9.07
CA PRO A 363 1.20 -1.99 -8.17
C PRO A 363 1.12 -1.39 -6.77
N ILE A 364 2.07 -0.55 -6.34
CA ILE A 364 1.99 0.12 -5.03
C ILE A 364 0.75 1.02 -4.92
N PHE A 365 0.34 1.65 -6.01
CA PHE A 365 -0.82 2.54 -6.01
C PHE A 365 -2.12 1.73 -5.96
N ALA A 366 -2.17 0.57 -6.63
CA ALA A 366 -3.26 -0.39 -6.46
C ALA A 366 -3.32 -0.93 -5.02
N ASP A 367 -2.16 -1.21 -4.42
CA ASP A 367 -2.04 -1.69 -3.04
C ASP A 367 -2.58 -0.65 -2.03
N MET A 368 -2.15 0.61 -2.17
CA MET A 368 -2.64 1.72 -1.37
C MET A 368 -4.15 1.94 -1.55
N LYS A 369 -4.67 1.79 -2.77
CA LYS A 369 -6.11 1.82 -3.01
C LYS A 369 -6.82 0.71 -2.22
N GLY A 370 -6.29 -0.51 -2.22
CA GLY A 370 -6.84 -1.61 -1.43
C GLY A 370 -6.92 -1.28 0.06
N ILE A 371 -5.90 -0.63 0.63
CA ILE A 371 -5.93 -0.12 2.01
C ILE A 371 -7.03 0.91 2.21
N PHE A 372 -7.23 1.83 1.26
CA PHE A 372 -8.32 2.81 1.34
C PHE A 372 -9.69 2.13 1.29
N ASP A 373 -9.87 1.10 0.47
CA ASP A 373 -11.13 0.33 0.40
C ASP A 373 -11.40 -0.37 1.75
N LEU A 374 -10.37 -1.05 2.32
CA LEU A 374 -10.45 -1.71 3.63
C LEU A 374 -10.71 -0.72 4.77
N ALA A 375 -10.09 0.47 4.72
CA ALA A 375 -10.31 1.50 5.71
C ALA A 375 -11.72 2.09 5.61
N LEU A 376 -12.24 2.29 4.40
CA LEU A 376 -13.59 2.78 4.18
C LEU A 376 -14.63 1.82 4.76
N ILE A 377 -14.53 0.51 4.49
CA ILE A 377 -15.47 -0.45 5.09
C ILE A 377 -15.34 -0.51 6.61
N SER A 378 -14.14 -0.32 7.16
CA SER A 378 -13.94 -0.36 8.61
C SER A 378 -14.58 0.85 9.29
N ALA A 379 -14.40 2.04 8.71
CA ALA A 379 -15.08 3.25 9.14
C ALA A 379 -16.61 3.15 8.99
N LEU A 380 -17.09 2.57 7.88
CA LEU A 380 -18.50 2.34 7.62
C LEU A 380 -19.13 1.39 8.65
N MET A 381 -18.52 0.23 8.88
CA MET A 381 -19.02 -0.74 9.85
C MET A 381 -19.07 -0.17 11.26
N HIS A 382 -18.08 0.65 11.63
CA HIS A 382 -18.07 1.36 12.90
C HIS A 382 -19.18 2.43 12.97
N HIS A 383 -19.33 3.25 11.93
CA HIS A 383 -20.33 4.32 11.90
C HIS A 383 -21.77 3.80 12.01
N GLU A 384 -22.08 2.74 11.26
CA GLU A 384 -23.41 2.14 11.18
C GLU A 384 -23.70 1.15 12.33
N GLY A 385 -22.76 0.98 13.28
CA GLY A 385 -22.94 0.07 14.42
C GLY A 385 -23.09 -1.40 14.00
N VAL A 386 -22.49 -1.80 12.87
CA VAL A 386 -22.68 -3.13 12.27
C VAL A 386 -22.31 -4.25 13.25
N TYR A 387 -21.28 -4.03 14.07
CA TYR A 387 -20.76 -5.01 15.02
C TYR A 387 -21.82 -5.37 16.08
N ASP A 388 -22.55 -4.37 16.59
CA ASP A 388 -23.65 -4.57 17.53
C ASP A 388 -24.85 -5.26 16.88
N VAL A 389 -25.17 -4.87 15.64
CA VAL A 389 -26.28 -5.44 14.86
C VAL A 389 -26.09 -6.95 14.67
N VAL A 390 -24.88 -7.39 14.35
CA VAL A 390 -24.56 -8.83 14.17
C VAL A 390 -24.09 -9.52 15.45
N LYS A 391 -23.98 -8.80 16.57
CA LYS A 391 -23.47 -9.28 17.87
C LYS A 391 -22.08 -9.90 17.78
N TRP A 392 -21.17 -9.19 17.11
CA TRP A 392 -19.78 -9.58 16.96
C TRP A 392 -18.86 -8.52 17.56
N ASP A 393 -17.91 -8.93 18.39
CA ASP A 393 -16.96 -8.05 19.09
C ASP A 393 -15.61 -7.91 18.37
N GLY A 394 -15.49 -8.47 17.17
CA GLY A 394 -14.24 -8.52 16.42
C GLY A 394 -13.31 -9.67 16.80
N GLY A 395 -13.56 -10.38 17.90
CA GLY A 395 -12.78 -11.53 18.37
C GLY A 395 -11.26 -11.31 18.31
N VAL A 396 -10.53 -12.22 17.66
CA VAL A 396 -9.06 -12.11 17.55
C VAL A 396 -8.59 -10.94 16.68
N PHE A 397 -9.48 -10.30 15.90
CA PHE A 397 -9.17 -9.11 15.10
C PHE A 397 -9.36 -7.79 15.87
N ALA A 398 -10.07 -7.80 17.00
CA ALA A 398 -10.28 -6.63 17.83
C ALA A 398 -8.95 -5.99 18.30
N PRO A 399 -8.94 -4.73 18.80
CA PRO A 399 -7.73 -4.08 19.33
C PRO A 399 -6.96 -4.89 20.38
N SER A 400 -7.67 -5.60 21.25
CA SER A 400 -7.12 -6.50 22.28
C SER A 400 -7.06 -7.98 21.85
N GLY A 401 -7.36 -8.27 20.59
CA GLY A 401 -7.42 -9.62 20.05
C GLY A 401 -6.05 -10.27 19.83
N GLU A 402 -6.03 -11.60 19.80
CA GLU A 402 -4.78 -12.40 19.73
C GLU A 402 -4.08 -12.33 18.37
N TYR A 403 -4.77 -11.98 17.28
CA TYR A 403 -4.12 -11.88 15.97
C TYR A 403 -3.09 -10.73 15.98
N GLN A 404 -1.84 -11.07 15.66
CA GLN A 404 -0.75 -10.11 15.55
C GLN A 404 -0.40 -9.93 14.06
N PRO A 405 -0.73 -8.77 13.45
CA PRO A 405 -0.22 -8.43 12.13
C PRO A 405 1.30 -8.49 12.09
N LEU A 406 1.87 -8.82 10.93
CA LEU A 406 3.32 -8.84 10.77
C LEU A 406 3.91 -7.44 10.99
N THR A 407 5.02 -7.39 11.72
CA THR A 407 5.79 -6.18 11.95
C THR A 407 7.01 -6.13 11.03
N TYR A 408 7.51 -4.92 10.85
CA TYR A 408 8.41 -4.58 9.79
C TYR A 408 9.39 -3.49 10.20
N ALA A 409 10.55 -3.40 9.54
CA ALA A 409 11.43 -2.24 9.72
C ALA A 409 10.67 -0.92 9.42
N ALA A 410 10.65 -0.03 10.42
CA ALA A 410 9.92 1.22 10.39
C ALA A 410 10.67 2.28 9.56
N PRO A 411 10.05 2.89 8.53
CA PRO A 411 10.66 3.97 7.78
C PRO A 411 10.67 5.24 8.63
N THR A 412 11.85 5.81 8.89
CA THR A 412 12.02 7.04 9.69
C THR A 412 12.58 8.19 8.86
N GLN A 413 13.32 7.89 7.79
CA GLN A 413 13.92 8.89 6.90
C GLN A 413 13.96 8.40 5.45
N CYS A 414 14.06 9.32 4.49
CA CYS A 414 14.39 9.00 3.09
C CYS A 414 15.38 10.00 2.49
N GLU A 415 16.03 9.61 1.40
CA GLU A 415 16.82 10.57 0.61
C GLU A 415 15.92 11.70 0.06
N SER A 416 16.50 12.90 -0.05
CA SER A 416 15.76 14.07 -0.51
C SER A 416 15.22 13.93 -1.93
N VAL A 417 13.90 14.15 -2.05
CA VAL A 417 13.22 14.24 -3.34
C VAL A 417 13.34 15.66 -3.88
N VAL A 418 14.50 15.97 -4.46
CA VAL A 418 14.78 17.26 -5.14
C VAL A 418 15.15 17.02 -6.59
N ASN A 419 14.62 17.88 -7.46
CA ASN A 419 15.15 18.04 -8.81
C ASN A 419 15.25 19.53 -9.17
N HIS A 420 16.11 19.81 -10.14
CA HIS A 420 16.40 21.14 -10.65
C HIS A 420 16.38 21.11 -12.17
N ARG A 421 15.79 22.15 -12.77
CA ARG A 421 15.98 22.45 -14.19
C ARG A 421 16.18 23.95 -14.40
N VAL A 422 16.94 24.27 -15.45
CA VAL A 422 17.05 25.64 -15.96
C VAL A 422 15.93 25.87 -16.97
N TYR A 423 15.14 26.92 -16.74
CA TYR A 423 14.06 27.31 -17.64
C TYR A 423 14.14 28.81 -17.95
N ASN A 424 14.19 29.18 -19.23
CA ASN A 424 14.34 30.58 -19.69
C ASN A 424 15.48 31.35 -18.99
N GLY A 425 16.61 30.69 -18.72
CA GLY A 425 17.76 31.28 -18.03
C GLY A 425 17.59 31.51 -16.53
N ARG A 426 16.50 31.01 -15.92
CA ARG A 426 16.25 31.02 -14.47
C ARG A 426 16.38 29.61 -13.91
N ASP A 427 16.99 29.50 -12.74
CA ASP A 427 17.10 28.25 -11.98
C ASP A 427 15.81 27.97 -11.21
N ILE A 428 15.13 26.87 -11.51
CA ILE A 428 13.92 26.44 -10.81
C ILE A 428 14.27 25.21 -9.98
N VAL A 429 14.20 25.37 -8.66
CA VAL A 429 14.36 24.30 -7.68
C VAL A 429 13.00 23.94 -7.16
N VAL A 430 12.61 22.67 -7.32
CA VAL A 430 11.36 22.17 -6.77
C VAL A 430 11.69 21.28 -5.57
N GLN A 431 11.18 21.69 -4.42
CA GLN A 431 11.14 20.88 -3.22
C GLN A 431 9.69 20.48 -2.97
N VAL A 432 9.47 19.18 -2.77
CA VAL A 432 8.13 18.62 -2.59
C VAL A 432 7.99 18.08 -1.17
N ALA A 433 6.91 18.45 -0.48
CA ALA A 433 6.47 17.81 0.76
C ALA A 433 5.05 17.24 0.59
N GLY A 434 4.51 16.68 1.67
CA GLY A 434 3.17 16.08 1.70
C GLY A 434 3.23 14.59 2.00
N GLY A 435 2.22 13.84 1.56
CA GLY A 435 1.99 12.51 2.15
C GLY A 435 0.75 11.77 1.66
N VAL A 436 0.24 10.90 2.52
CA VAL A 436 -1.05 10.22 2.35
C VAL A 436 -1.91 10.52 3.57
N ARG A 437 -3.21 10.75 3.38
CA ARG A 437 -4.17 10.91 4.48
C ARG A 437 -5.42 10.08 4.22
N GLY A 438 -5.76 9.23 5.18
CA GLY A 438 -6.98 8.43 5.26
C GLY A 438 -7.92 8.95 6.35
N ASP A 439 -8.81 9.89 6.01
CA ASP A 439 -9.83 10.45 6.92
C ASP A 439 -11.24 9.94 6.54
N LEU A 440 -11.46 8.64 6.77
CA LEU A 440 -12.61 7.93 6.19
C LEU A 440 -13.93 8.33 6.84
N MET A 441 -13.92 8.76 8.10
CA MET A 441 -15.13 9.26 8.77
C MET A 441 -15.69 10.50 8.08
N ALA A 442 -14.86 11.33 7.43
CA ALA A 442 -15.32 12.46 6.63
C ALA A 442 -16.09 12.03 5.38
N VAL A 443 -15.84 10.83 4.85
CA VAL A 443 -16.58 10.25 3.72
C VAL A 443 -17.90 9.67 4.22
N VAL A 444 -17.85 8.83 5.26
CA VAL A 444 -19.04 8.10 5.73
C VAL A 444 -20.07 9.04 6.35
N ARG A 445 -19.65 10.09 7.06
CA ARG A 445 -20.55 11.09 7.66
C ARG A 445 -21.11 12.11 6.65
N ASN A 446 -20.69 12.04 5.39
CA ASN A 446 -21.14 12.98 4.37
C ASN A 446 -22.44 12.47 3.72
N GLU A 447 -23.57 13.07 4.09
CA GLU A 447 -24.90 12.73 3.55
C GLU A 447 -25.00 12.91 2.02
N ASP A 448 -24.18 13.77 1.40
CA ASP A 448 -24.16 13.92 -0.06
C ASP A 448 -23.50 12.72 -0.76
N LEU A 449 -22.69 11.95 -0.04
CA LEU A 449 -22.02 10.74 -0.53
C LEU A 449 -22.75 9.47 -0.08
N HIS A 450 -23.36 9.48 1.11
CA HIS A 450 -24.07 8.33 1.67
C HIS A 450 -25.53 8.31 1.22
N LYS A 451 -25.86 7.48 0.22
CA LYS A 451 -27.17 7.52 -0.46
C LYS A 451 -27.91 6.20 -0.39
N GLU A 452 -29.20 6.28 -0.07
CA GLU A 452 -30.09 5.14 -0.19
C GLU A 452 -30.27 4.74 -1.67
N SER A 453 -30.27 3.43 -1.94
CA SER A 453 -30.54 2.87 -3.25
C SER A 453 -31.42 1.63 -3.18
N ALA A 454 -32.68 1.76 -3.62
CA ALA A 454 -33.64 0.65 -3.64
C ALA A 454 -33.20 -0.55 -4.50
N ARG A 455 -32.21 -0.38 -5.40
CA ARG A 455 -31.65 -1.49 -6.18
C ARG A 455 -30.87 -2.49 -5.31
N LEU A 456 -30.44 -2.07 -4.11
CA LEU A 456 -29.64 -2.89 -3.21
C LEU A 456 -30.48 -3.81 -2.30
N THR A 457 -31.79 -3.56 -2.19
CA THR A 457 -32.70 -4.28 -1.27
C THR A 457 -32.64 -5.80 -1.40
N ASN A 458 -32.50 -6.33 -2.62
CA ASN A 458 -32.49 -7.79 -2.86
C ASN A 458 -31.08 -8.34 -3.17
N VAL A 459 -30.04 -7.49 -3.18
CA VAL A 459 -28.68 -7.93 -3.53
C VAL A 459 -28.09 -8.81 -2.42
N ALA A 460 -28.45 -8.55 -1.16
CA ALA A 460 -28.09 -9.40 -0.03
C ALA A 460 -28.56 -10.85 -0.20
N GLU A 461 -29.74 -11.10 -0.78
CA GLU A 461 -30.29 -12.45 -0.93
C GLU A 461 -29.43 -13.34 -1.84
N ASN A 462 -28.95 -12.77 -2.94
CA ASN A 462 -28.04 -13.44 -3.88
C ASN A 462 -26.62 -13.61 -3.32
N SER A 463 -26.32 -12.88 -2.25
CA SER A 463 -25.00 -12.88 -1.59
C SER A 463 -24.96 -13.78 -0.35
N LYS A 464 -26.09 -14.39 0.03
CA LYS A 464 -26.12 -15.36 1.13
C LYS A 464 -25.22 -16.56 0.83
N ALA A 465 -24.52 -17.03 1.86
CA ALA A 465 -23.72 -18.24 1.74
C ALA A 465 -24.61 -19.43 1.34
N PRO A 466 -24.21 -20.23 0.33
CA PRO A 466 -24.85 -21.52 0.10
C PRO A 466 -24.54 -22.49 1.25
N GLU A 467 -25.02 -23.73 1.15
CA GLU A 467 -24.49 -24.80 1.99
C GLU A 467 -23.00 -24.98 1.69
N LEU A 468 -22.17 -24.56 2.63
CA LEU A 468 -20.71 -24.60 2.52
C LEU A 468 -20.13 -25.66 3.46
N PRO A 469 -18.99 -26.28 3.10
CA PRO A 469 -18.27 -27.16 4.00
C PRO A 469 -17.92 -26.48 5.33
N GLU A 470 -17.80 -27.26 6.40
CA GLU A 470 -17.34 -26.75 7.69
C GLU A 470 -15.98 -26.04 7.57
N GLY A 471 -15.84 -24.90 8.23
CA GLY A 471 -14.63 -24.06 8.17
C GLY A 471 -14.49 -23.23 6.89
N ARG A 472 -15.41 -23.32 5.93
CA ARG A 472 -15.39 -22.45 4.73
C ARG A 472 -15.94 -21.06 5.06
N TRP A 473 -15.09 -20.05 4.81
CA TRP A 473 -15.33 -18.65 5.12
C TRP A 473 -15.48 -17.75 3.89
N TRP A 474 -15.38 -18.31 2.67
CA TRP A 474 -15.54 -17.59 1.42
C TRP A 474 -16.27 -18.42 0.35
N TRP A 475 -16.92 -17.75 -0.60
CA TRP A 475 -17.59 -18.35 -1.76
C TRP A 475 -17.67 -17.37 -2.92
N ASP A 476 -17.90 -17.86 -4.13
CA ASP A 476 -18.21 -17.00 -5.28
C ASP A 476 -19.73 -16.87 -5.42
N ALA A 477 -20.21 -15.66 -5.68
CA ALA A 477 -21.64 -15.44 -5.95
C ALA A 477 -22.05 -16.20 -7.22
N LYS A 478 -23.29 -16.70 -7.26
CA LYS A 478 -23.82 -17.33 -8.47
C LYS A 478 -23.97 -16.25 -9.55
N GLN A 479 -23.42 -16.51 -10.73
CA GLN A 479 -23.59 -15.65 -11.91
C GLN A 479 -25.05 -15.60 -12.36
#